data_AF-A0A672IMZ9-F1
#
_entry.id   AF-A0A672IMZ9-F1
#
_cell.length_a   1.000
_cell.length_b   1.000
_cell.length_c   1.000
_cell.angle_alpha   90.00
_cell.angle_beta   90.00
_cell.angle_gamma   90.00
#
_symmetry.space_group_name_H-M   'P 1'
#
loop_
_entity.id
_entity.type
_entity.pdbx_description
1 polymer ?
#
loop_
_entity_poly.entity_id
_entity_poly.type
_entity_poly.pdbx_seq_one_letter_code
_entity_poly.pdbx_strand_id
1 'polypeptide(L)'
;FVLGLFLCCVMRLVCCCSALLLLVLTPRVCQGGKILVLPGEGSHWVNMDIVLQALHSRGHSVTVMRSNKSWYVKEKAPHYNAITVQVERSLDESFVAPIVSETIAFERGSLALTNYLYVTIGMFGRFREAHEIVSELPSALPDNTELVTWVKDSKFDLLLTDPCWGGGAIVAKYFNLPLVYNVRWLLIMEAHLAIAPSPISYIPITLSGNTDKMTYLQRVKNMMLHIISQVQNNIIIRDIYQKVCEKYLGPDCDYYQLMIDADIWLLRTDFVFDYPRPTMPNMLTLIPNTKEIKVSLFVMFSFVCLPRHRLWC
;
A
#
# COMPACT_ATOMS: atom_id res chain seq x y z
N PHE A 1 -25.33 26.86 -59.81
CA PHE A 1 -24.21 25.96 -59.46
C PHE A 1 -23.20 26.62 -58.52
N VAL A 2 -22.63 27.78 -58.91
CA VAL A 2 -21.63 28.53 -58.10
C VAL A 2 -22.13 28.95 -56.72
N LEU A 3 -23.37 29.44 -56.61
CA LEU A 3 -23.97 29.84 -55.33
C LEU A 3 -24.16 28.66 -54.35
N GLY A 4 -24.49 27.47 -54.88
CA GLY A 4 -24.67 26.25 -54.08
C GLY A 4 -23.35 25.68 -53.53
N LEU A 5 -22.27 25.79 -54.31
CA LEU A 5 -20.91 25.45 -53.85
C LEU A 5 -20.43 26.40 -52.75
N PHE A 6 -20.73 27.69 -52.87
CA PHE A 6 -20.38 28.69 -51.87
C PHE A 6 -21.12 28.47 -50.54
N LEU A 7 -22.43 28.24 -50.60
CA LEU A 7 -23.26 27.90 -49.44
C LEU A 7 -22.79 26.61 -48.75
N CYS A 8 -22.42 25.58 -49.53
CA CYS A 8 -21.88 24.33 -48.99
C CYS A 8 -20.53 24.52 -48.27
N CYS A 9 -19.66 25.38 -48.82
CA CYS A 9 -18.36 25.70 -48.22
C CYS A 9 -18.49 26.49 -46.91
N VAL A 10 -19.40 27.47 -46.87
CA VAL A 10 -19.69 28.26 -45.66
C VAL A 10 -20.30 27.37 -44.58
N MET A 11 -21.21 26.47 -44.93
CA MET A 11 -21.86 25.56 -43.99
C MET A 11 -20.88 24.52 -43.41
N ARG A 12 -19.93 24.03 -44.21
CA ARG A 12 -18.82 23.19 -43.73
C ARG A 12 -17.89 23.95 -42.79
N LEU A 13 -17.54 25.19 -43.12
CA LEU A 13 -16.68 26.03 -42.28
C LEU A 13 -17.34 26.32 -40.93
N VAL A 14 -18.63 26.66 -40.93
CA VAL A 14 -19.41 26.88 -39.70
C VAL A 14 -19.47 25.58 -38.88
N CYS A 15 -19.78 24.43 -39.48
CA CYS A 15 -19.75 23.15 -38.75
C CYS A 15 -18.37 22.81 -38.17
N CYS A 16 -17.29 23.03 -38.92
CA CYS A 16 -15.93 22.80 -38.45
C CYS A 16 -15.56 23.76 -37.30
N CYS A 17 -15.90 25.05 -37.42
CA CYS A 17 -15.69 26.03 -36.36
C CYS A 17 -16.51 25.70 -35.11
N SER A 18 -17.77 25.29 -35.25
CA SER A 18 -18.63 24.85 -34.13
C SER A 18 -18.10 23.58 -33.45
N ALA A 19 -17.60 22.61 -34.22
CA ALA A 19 -16.98 21.40 -33.68
C ALA A 19 -15.67 21.70 -32.95
N LEU A 20 -14.84 22.61 -33.50
CA LEU A 20 -13.62 23.09 -32.84
C LEU A 20 -13.95 23.88 -31.57
N LEU A 21 -14.98 24.72 -31.62
CA LEU A 21 -15.48 25.47 -30.46
C LEU A 21 -16.02 24.50 -29.40
N LEU A 22 -16.75 23.45 -29.77
CA LEU A 22 -17.18 22.39 -28.85
C LEU A 22 -16.01 21.59 -28.27
N LEU A 23 -14.94 21.38 -29.03
CA LEU A 23 -13.70 20.73 -28.54
C LEU A 23 -12.87 21.63 -27.61
N VAL A 24 -12.99 22.95 -27.74
CA VAL A 24 -12.29 23.96 -26.92
C VAL A 24 -13.13 24.39 -25.71
N LEU A 25 -14.46 24.40 -25.86
CA LEU A 25 -15.45 24.79 -24.84
C LEU A 25 -16.03 23.61 -24.07
N THR A 26 -15.81 22.38 -24.50
CA THR A 26 -15.72 21.32 -23.52
C THR A 26 -14.39 21.58 -22.82
N PRO A 27 -14.38 22.07 -21.55
CA PRO A 27 -13.26 21.64 -20.74
C PRO A 27 -13.26 20.13 -20.94
N ARG A 28 -12.10 19.51 -21.09
CA ARG A 28 -12.04 18.14 -20.59
C ARG A 28 -12.50 18.26 -19.15
N VAL A 29 -13.79 17.99 -18.91
CA VAL A 29 -14.27 17.54 -17.62
C VAL A 29 -13.63 16.17 -17.54
N CYS A 30 -12.31 16.15 -17.35
CA CYS A 30 -11.58 15.02 -16.82
C CYS A 30 -12.14 14.95 -15.42
N GLN A 31 -13.31 14.33 -15.30
CA GLN A 31 -13.90 13.98 -14.03
C GLN A 31 -12.85 13.08 -13.41
N GLY A 32 -12.13 13.62 -12.43
CA GLY A 32 -11.14 12.84 -11.73
C GLY A 32 -11.84 11.68 -11.06
N GLY A 33 -11.24 10.50 -11.15
CA GLY A 33 -11.79 9.30 -10.53
C GLY A 33 -12.04 9.49 -9.03
N LYS A 34 -13.07 8.81 -8.52
CA LYS A 34 -13.40 8.69 -7.11
C LYS A 34 -12.62 7.54 -6.51
N ILE A 35 -11.69 7.85 -5.62
CA ILE A 35 -10.75 6.90 -5.06
C ILE A 35 -11.11 6.67 -3.59
N LEU A 36 -11.43 5.43 -3.23
CA LEU A 36 -11.53 5.01 -1.85
C LEU A 36 -10.14 4.59 -1.37
N VAL A 37 -9.74 5.06 -0.20
CA VAL A 37 -8.40 4.82 0.35
C VAL A 37 -8.52 4.09 1.67
N LEU A 38 -7.82 2.96 1.82
CA LEU A 38 -7.62 2.32 3.11
C LEU A 38 -6.12 2.38 3.48
N PRO A 39 -5.71 3.34 4.32
CA PRO A 39 -4.31 3.54 4.66
C PRO A 39 -3.87 2.67 5.85
N GLY A 40 -2.55 2.51 5.99
CA GLY A 40 -1.93 2.17 7.27
C GLY A 40 -1.67 3.41 8.12
N GLU A 41 -1.24 3.23 9.37
CA GLU A 41 -0.87 4.33 10.28
C GLU A 41 0.63 4.69 10.18
N GLY A 42 1.04 5.79 10.82
CA GLY A 42 2.44 6.16 10.97
C GLY A 42 3.15 6.51 9.66
N SER A 43 4.33 5.93 9.43
CA SER A 43 5.15 6.18 8.24
C SER A 43 4.47 5.78 6.93
N HIS A 44 3.58 4.78 6.97
CA HIS A 44 2.79 4.36 5.83
C HIS A 44 1.79 5.44 5.43
N TRP A 45 1.12 6.07 6.41
CA TRP A 45 0.25 7.21 6.17
C TRP A 45 1.02 8.40 5.57
N VAL A 46 2.16 8.79 6.15
CA VAL A 46 2.93 9.96 5.67
C VAL A 46 3.28 9.82 4.20
N ASN A 47 3.68 8.63 3.75
CA ASN A 47 3.96 8.39 2.35
C ASN A 47 2.68 8.42 1.49
N MET A 48 1.62 7.77 1.97
CA MET A 48 0.36 7.70 1.24
C MET A 48 -0.27 9.10 1.06
N ASP A 49 -0.20 9.95 2.09
CA ASP A 49 -0.73 11.31 2.09
C ASP A 49 -0.15 12.17 0.95
N ILE A 50 1.15 12.03 0.66
CA ILE A 50 1.80 12.71 -0.47
C ILE A 50 1.17 12.28 -1.80
N VAL A 51 0.91 10.98 -1.97
CA VAL A 51 0.23 10.46 -3.17
C VAL A 51 -1.20 10.99 -3.25
N LEU A 52 -1.92 11.07 -2.12
CA LEU A 52 -3.27 11.60 -2.08
C LEU A 52 -3.32 13.09 -2.45
N GLN A 53 -2.38 13.90 -1.95
CA GLN A 53 -2.26 15.30 -2.35
C GLN A 53 -2.01 15.44 -3.86
N ALA A 54 -1.14 14.59 -4.42
CA ALA A 54 -0.85 14.56 -5.84
C ALA A 54 -2.06 14.15 -6.70
N LEU A 55 -2.86 13.18 -6.23
CA LEU A 55 -4.12 12.77 -6.86
C LEU A 55 -5.18 13.89 -6.78
N HIS A 56 -5.34 14.48 -5.60
CA HIS A 56 -6.28 15.58 -5.38
C HIS A 56 -5.96 16.80 -6.27
N SER A 57 -4.68 17.18 -6.36
CA SER A 57 -4.22 18.27 -7.24
C SER A 57 -4.52 18.04 -8.73
N ARG A 58 -4.71 16.77 -9.14
CA ARG A 58 -5.08 16.37 -10.50
C ARG A 58 -6.59 16.26 -10.70
N GLY A 59 -7.39 16.63 -9.70
CA GLY A 59 -8.85 16.65 -9.76
C GLY A 59 -9.54 15.37 -9.31
N HIS A 60 -8.81 14.38 -8.76
CA HIS A 60 -9.42 13.17 -8.21
C HIS A 60 -10.14 13.45 -6.89
N SER A 61 -11.31 12.83 -6.72
CA SER A 61 -12.04 12.85 -5.45
C SER A 61 -11.54 11.74 -4.55
N VAL A 62 -10.85 12.10 -3.47
CA VAL A 62 -10.24 11.13 -2.54
C VAL A 62 -11.07 11.02 -1.27
N THR A 63 -11.42 9.79 -0.89
CA THR A 63 -12.07 9.49 0.39
C THR A 63 -11.24 8.47 1.16
N VAL A 64 -10.84 8.81 2.38
CA VAL A 64 -10.01 7.98 3.26
C VAL A 64 -10.88 7.30 4.31
N MET A 65 -10.83 5.96 4.35
CA MET A 65 -11.43 5.15 5.41
C MET A 65 -10.45 5.03 6.56
N ARG A 66 -10.80 5.59 7.72
CA ARG A 66 -10.00 5.53 8.94
C ARG A 66 -10.75 4.87 10.08
N SER A 67 -10.01 4.43 11.09
CA SER A 67 -10.60 4.01 12.36
C SER A 67 -10.93 5.24 13.23
N ASN A 68 -11.87 5.12 14.16
CA ASN A 68 -12.12 6.15 15.18
C ASN A 68 -10.88 6.40 16.07
N LYS A 69 -10.00 5.41 16.21
CA LYS A 69 -8.74 5.48 16.96
C LYS A 69 -7.52 5.84 16.11
N SER A 70 -7.70 6.24 14.85
CA SER A 70 -6.60 6.67 13.98
C SER A 70 -5.99 7.97 14.49
N TRP A 71 -4.67 8.03 14.53
CA TRP A 71 -3.86 9.06 15.19
C TRP A 71 -3.02 9.88 14.20
N TYR A 72 -2.64 9.29 13.06
CA TYR A 72 -1.96 10.01 11.98
C TYR A 72 -2.93 10.57 10.93
N VAL A 73 -3.92 9.76 10.55
CA VAL A 73 -4.94 10.14 9.55
C VAL A 73 -5.92 11.11 10.20
N LYS A 74 -6.04 12.36 9.74
CA LYS A 74 -6.98 13.33 10.33
C LYS A 74 -8.39 13.15 9.78
N GLU A 75 -9.40 13.45 10.59
CA GLU A 75 -10.80 13.45 10.13
C GLU A 75 -11.07 14.56 9.10
N LYS A 76 -10.36 15.70 9.22
CA LYS A 76 -10.49 16.83 8.31
C LYS A 76 -9.16 17.14 7.65
N ALA A 77 -9.18 17.22 6.32
CA ALA A 77 -8.05 17.63 5.51
C ALA A 77 -8.57 18.37 4.26
N PRO A 78 -7.78 19.27 3.66
CA PRO A 78 -8.20 19.98 2.46
C PRO A 78 -8.25 19.10 1.20
N HIS A 79 -7.49 18.00 1.17
CA HIS A 79 -7.24 17.19 -0.01
C HIS A 79 -7.92 15.81 -0.02
N TYR A 80 -8.69 15.47 1.02
CA TYR A 80 -9.50 14.26 1.06
C TYR A 80 -10.71 14.41 2.00
N ASN A 81 -11.75 13.61 1.77
CA ASN A 81 -12.83 13.39 2.71
C ASN A 81 -12.53 12.18 3.60
N ALA A 82 -12.94 12.17 4.87
CA ALA A 82 -12.76 11.02 5.73
C ALA A 82 -14.08 10.30 6.01
N ILE A 83 -14.06 8.97 6.07
CA ILE A 83 -15.09 8.15 6.67
C ILE A 83 -14.50 7.40 7.87
N THR A 84 -15.25 7.33 8.95
CA THR A 84 -14.77 6.76 10.22
C THR A 84 -15.50 5.46 10.52
N VAL A 85 -14.74 4.38 10.64
CA VAL A 85 -15.21 3.07 11.10
C VAL A 85 -14.93 2.95 12.60
N GLN A 86 -15.95 2.54 13.36
CA GLN A 86 -15.79 2.30 14.80
C GLN A 86 -15.13 0.94 15.01
N VAL A 87 -14.01 0.93 15.73
CA VAL A 87 -13.28 -0.29 16.11
C VAL A 87 -12.94 -0.25 17.60
N GLU A 88 -12.71 -1.42 18.19
CA GLU A 88 -12.37 -1.51 19.61
C GLU A 88 -10.89 -1.23 19.85
N ARG A 89 -10.02 -1.75 18.99
CA ARG A 89 -8.56 -1.61 19.08
C ARG A 89 -7.98 -0.96 17.82
N SER A 90 -6.79 -0.38 17.95
CA SER A 90 -6.01 0.17 16.83
C SER A 90 -4.52 0.07 17.15
N LEU A 91 -3.68 0.18 16.11
CA LEU A 91 -2.23 0.28 16.23
C LEU A 91 -1.85 1.71 16.63
N ASP A 92 -2.26 2.09 17.84
CA ASP A 92 -2.02 3.42 18.40
C ASP A 92 -0.64 3.52 19.08
N GLU A 93 -0.37 4.69 19.66
CA GLU A 93 0.89 4.96 20.36
C GLU A 93 1.17 3.95 21.47
N SER A 94 0.14 3.53 22.20
CA SER A 94 0.29 2.65 23.34
C SER A 94 0.74 1.24 22.92
N PHE A 95 0.32 0.81 21.73
CA PHE A 95 0.77 -0.44 21.13
C PHE A 95 2.17 -0.31 20.51
N VAL A 96 2.41 0.77 19.75
CA VAL A 96 3.62 0.92 18.93
C VAL A 96 4.84 1.36 19.74
N ALA A 97 4.69 2.29 20.69
CA ALA A 97 5.82 2.87 21.42
C ALA A 97 6.64 1.85 22.23
N PRO A 98 6.03 0.87 22.95
CA PRO A 98 6.78 -0.16 23.64
C PRO A 98 7.60 -1.03 22.69
N ILE A 99 7.00 -1.44 21.57
CA ILE A 99 7.67 -2.27 20.54
C ILE A 99 8.88 -1.53 19.97
N VAL A 100 8.73 -0.25 19.64
CA VAL A 100 9.82 0.57 19.10
C VAL A 100 10.92 0.74 20.14
N SER A 101 10.58 1.07 21.38
CA SER A 101 11.56 1.23 22.47
C SER A 101 12.33 -0.05 22.74
N GLU A 102 11.63 -1.20 22.78
CA GLU A 102 12.23 -2.51 23.01
C GLU A 102 13.16 -2.88 21.84
N THR A 103 12.72 -2.70 20.61
CA THR A 103 13.54 -2.94 19.40
C THR A 103 14.82 -2.10 19.41
N ILE A 104 14.72 -0.80 19.72
CA ILE A 104 15.90 0.10 19.81
C ILE A 104 16.85 -0.38 20.92
N ALA A 105 16.33 -0.81 22.07
CA ALA A 105 17.14 -1.32 23.17
C ALA A 105 17.88 -2.61 22.78
N PHE A 106 17.20 -3.52 22.08
CA PHE A 106 17.80 -4.75 21.55
C PHE A 106 18.88 -4.45 20.52
N GLU A 107 18.66 -3.52 19.58
CA GLU A 107 19.68 -3.15 18.60
C GLU A 107 20.94 -2.55 19.24
N ARG A 108 20.77 -1.75 20.31
CA ARG A 108 21.89 -1.08 20.98
C ARG A 108 22.67 -1.98 21.94
N GLY A 109 22.04 -3.00 22.50
CA GLY A 109 22.60 -3.76 23.63
C GLY A 109 22.83 -5.25 23.40
N SER A 110 22.36 -5.83 22.29
CA SER A 110 22.36 -7.29 22.11
C SER A 110 23.44 -7.82 21.17
N LEU A 111 23.90 -9.04 21.46
CA LEU A 111 24.74 -9.81 20.54
C LEU A 111 23.95 -10.12 19.26
N ALA A 112 24.63 -10.21 18.11
CA ALA A 112 23.99 -10.40 16.80
C ALA A 112 23.02 -11.60 16.73
N LEU A 113 23.31 -12.69 17.46
CA LEU A 113 22.43 -13.86 17.54
C LEU A 113 21.17 -13.60 18.39
N THR A 114 21.31 -12.87 19.50
CA THR A 114 20.19 -12.53 20.39
C THR A 114 19.23 -11.57 19.69
N ASN A 115 19.77 -10.57 18.98
CA ASN A 115 18.96 -9.68 18.15
C ASN A 115 18.18 -10.47 17.09
N TYR A 116 18.87 -11.38 16.40
CA TYR A 116 18.27 -12.23 15.38
C TYR A 116 17.12 -13.08 15.94
N LEU A 117 17.32 -13.75 17.08
CA LEU A 117 16.29 -14.57 17.71
C LEU A 117 15.11 -13.73 18.22
N TYR A 118 15.37 -12.53 18.74
CA TYR A 118 14.31 -11.63 19.20
C TYR A 118 13.43 -11.14 18.03
N VAL A 119 14.03 -10.57 16.97
CA VAL A 119 13.29 -10.08 15.80
C VAL A 119 12.57 -11.22 15.09
N THR A 120 13.23 -12.37 14.97
CA THR A 120 12.69 -13.48 14.20
C THR A 120 11.63 -14.24 14.99
N ILE A 121 11.86 -14.56 16.27
CA ILE A 121 11.03 -15.45 17.10
C ILE A 121 10.28 -14.67 18.20
N GLY A 122 10.96 -13.78 18.91
CA GLY A 122 10.39 -13.02 20.04
C GLY A 122 9.22 -12.12 19.65
N MET A 123 9.24 -11.56 18.44
CA MET A 123 8.21 -10.66 17.94
C MET A 123 6.94 -11.35 17.40
N PHE A 124 6.93 -12.68 17.27
CA PHE A 124 5.80 -13.44 16.68
C PHE A 124 4.45 -13.11 17.32
N GLY A 125 4.39 -13.08 18.66
CA GLY A 125 3.15 -12.81 19.39
C GLY A 125 2.63 -11.38 19.13
N ARG A 126 3.54 -10.40 19.09
CA ARG A 126 3.22 -9.00 18.78
C ARG A 126 2.71 -8.83 17.35
N PHE A 127 3.32 -9.52 16.40
CA PHE A 127 2.86 -9.50 15.00
C PHE A 127 1.46 -10.10 14.86
N ARG A 128 1.20 -11.23 15.53
CA ARG A 128 -0.15 -11.82 15.56
C ARG A 128 -1.17 -10.86 16.13
N GLU A 129 -0.89 -10.29 17.30
CA GLU A 129 -1.77 -9.31 17.96
C GLU A 129 -2.04 -8.09 17.06
N ALA A 130 -1.00 -7.59 16.37
CA ALA A 130 -1.15 -6.48 15.44
C ALA A 130 -2.08 -6.83 14.26
N HIS A 131 -1.94 -8.02 13.66
CA HIS A 131 -2.83 -8.47 12.59
C HIS A 131 -4.27 -8.68 13.07
N GLU A 132 -4.46 -9.20 14.28
CA GLU A 132 -5.80 -9.33 14.90
C GLU A 132 -6.45 -7.96 15.08
N ILE A 133 -5.74 -6.97 15.63
CA ILE A 133 -6.22 -5.59 15.79
C ILE A 133 -6.59 -4.98 14.43
N VAL A 134 -5.71 -5.10 13.44
CA VAL A 134 -5.93 -4.54 12.09
C VAL A 134 -7.11 -5.20 11.38
N SER A 135 -7.39 -6.48 11.67
CA SER A 135 -8.52 -7.21 11.09
C SER A 135 -9.89 -6.73 11.61
N GLU A 136 -9.93 -5.93 12.68
CA GLU A 136 -11.18 -5.40 13.23
C GLU A 136 -11.86 -4.42 12.28
N LEU A 137 -11.11 -3.57 11.58
CA LEU A 137 -11.69 -2.58 10.65
C LEU A 137 -12.48 -3.26 9.51
N PRO A 138 -11.89 -4.19 8.71
CA PRO A 138 -12.66 -4.87 7.68
C PRO A 138 -13.79 -5.75 8.25
N SER A 139 -13.70 -6.17 9.51
CA SER A 139 -14.75 -6.96 10.18
C SER A 139 -15.92 -6.11 10.69
N ALA A 140 -15.66 -4.89 11.16
CA ALA A 140 -16.68 -3.97 11.67
C ALA A 140 -17.43 -3.23 10.55
N LEU A 141 -16.81 -3.13 9.37
CA LEU A 141 -17.37 -2.42 8.23
C LEU A 141 -18.73 -2.99 7.77
N PRO A 142 -18.91 -4.32 7.58
CA PRO A 142 -20.20 -4.90 7.19
C PRO A 142 -21.35 -4.68 8.19
N ASP A 143 -21.03 -4.48 9.47
CA ASP A 143 -22.03 -4.28 10.53
C ASP A 143 -22.67 -2.88 10.47
N ASN A 144 -22.03 -1.92 9.78
CA ASN A 144 -22.56 -0.58 9.57
C ASN A 144 -23.25 -0.47 8.19
N THR A 145 -24.54 -0.81 8.15
CA THR A 145 -25.34 -0.85 6.92
C THR A 145 -25.46 0.51 6.22
N GLU A 146 -25.54 1.60 6.99
CA GLU A 146 -25.58 2.97 6.44
C GLU A 146 -24.28 3.30 5.71
N LEU A 147 -23.14 3.00 6.32
CA LEU A 147 -21.83 3.23 5.71
C LEU A 147 -21.62 2.37 4.47
N VAL A 148 -21.98 1.08 4.54
CA VAL A 148 -21.90 0.16 3.38
C VAL A 148 -22.74 0.66 2.21
N THR A 149 -23.96 1.12 2.50
CA THR A 149 -24.87 1.68 1.48
C THR A 149 -24.28 2.93 0.87
N TRP A 150 -23.78 3.85 1.70
CA TRP A 150 -23.14 5.08 1.25
C TRP A 150 -21.92 4.81 0.35
N VAL A 151 -21.06 3.85 0.71
CA VAL A 151 -19.89 3.48 -0.10
C VAL A 151 -20.33 2.92 -1.47
N LYS A 152 -21.35 2.06 -1.49
CA LYS A 152 -21.92 1.49 -2.74
C LYS A 152 -22.60 2.54 -3.63
N ASP A 153 -23.23 3.54 -3.02
CA ASP A 153 -23.93 4.62 -3.73
C ASP A 153 -22.96 5.72 -4.20
N SER A 154 -21.82 5.86 -3.53
CA SER A 154 -20.77 6.81 -3.92
C SER A 154 -20.12 6.48 -5.27
N LYS A 155 -20.21 5.22 -5.72
CA LYS A 155 -19.64 4.71 -6.99
C LYS A 155 -18.15 5.04 -7.09
N PHE A 156 -17.36 4.53 -6.15
CA PHE A 156 -15.90 4.60 -6.24
C PHE A 156 -15.41 3.81 -7.46
N ASP A 157 -14.36 4.33 -8.10
CA ASP A 157 -13.77 3.72 -9.30
C ASP A 157 -12.70 2.67 -8.96
N LEU A 158 -12.02 2.83 -7.82
CA LEU A 158 -11.01 1.91 -7.32
C LEU A 158 -10.79 2.06 -5.81
N LEU A 159 -10.15 1.06 -5.22
CA LEU A 159 -9.60 1.10 -3.86
C LEU A 159 -8.07 1.18 -3.90
N LEU A 160 -7.51 2.20 -3.26
CA LEU A 160 -6.07 2.39 -3.07
C LEU A 160 -5.68 2.02 -1.63
N THR A 161 -4.74 1.12 -1.45
CA THR A 161 -4.34 0.66 -0.10
C THR A 161 -2.85 0.33 -0.01
N ASP A 162 -2.30 0.35 1.20
CA ASP A 162 -0.97 -0.18 1.48
C ASP A 162 -1.11 -1.65 1.96
N PRO A 163 -0.58 -2.63 1.21
CA PRO A 163 -0.73 -4.05 1.54
C PRO A 163 0.18 -4.52 2.68
N CYS A 164 0.84 -3.60 3.40
CA CYS A 164 1.45 -3.91 4.69
C CYS A 164 0.46 -4.53 5.68
N TRP A 165 -0.84 -4.32 5.47
CA TRP A 165 -1.92 -4.81 6.31
C TRP A 165 -3.02 -5.48 5.49
N GLY A 166 -3.63 -6.53 6.05
CA GLY A 166 -4.43 -7.45 5.24
C GLY A 166 -5.85 -7.00 4.91
N GLY A 167 -6.31 -5.89 5.48
CA GLY A 167 -7.70 -5.45 5.35
C GLY A 167 -8.07 -4.90 3.96
N GLY A 168 -7.11 -4.28 3.25
CA GLY A 168 -7.40 -3.58 1.99
C GLY A 168 -7.96 -4.48 0.89
N ALA A 169 -7.37 -5.66 0.71
CA ALA A 169 -7.82 -6.63 -0.29
C ALA A 169 -9.24 -7.16 0.01
N ILE A 170 -9.55 -7.38 1.29
CA ILE A 170 -10.88 -7.82 1.75
C ILE A 170 -11.93 -6.74 1.43
N VAL A 171 -11.64 -5.49 1.78
CA VAL A 171 -12.56 -4.36 1.53
C VAL A 171 -12.77 -4.15 0.03
N ALA A 172 -11.72 -4.24 -0.78
CA ALA A 172 -11.84 -4.11 -2.23
C ALA A 172 -12.74 -5.19 -2.83
N LYS A 173 -12.56 -6.45 -2.41
CA LYS A 173 -13.41 -7.56 -2.84
C LYS A 173 -14.86 -7.39 -2.39
N TYR A 174 -15.08 -6.97 -1.14
CA TYR A 174 -16.40 -6.77 -0.57
C TYR A 174 -17.24 -5.75 -1.35
N PHE A 175 -16.61 -4.65 -1.79
CA PHE A 175 -17.26 -3.62 -2.62
C PHE A 175 -17.14 -3.87 -4.12
N ASN A 176 -16.48 -4.95 -4.54
CA ASN A 176 -16.19 -5.26 -5.94
C ASN A 176 -15.50 -4.10 -6.69
N LEU A 177 -14.46 -3.54 -6.05
CA LEU A 177 -13.65 -2.45 -6.59
C LEU A 177 -12.32 -2.98 -7.13
N PRO A 178 -11.80 -2.41 -8.23
CA PRO A 178 -10.41 -2.61 -8.64
C PRO A 178 -9.45 -2.25 -7.51
N LEU A 179 -8.46 -3.10 -7.28
CA LEU A 179 -7.49 -3.00 -6.18
C LEU A 179 -6.15 -2.47 -6.67
N VAL A 180 -5.77 -1.32 -6.15
CA VAL A 180 -4.47 -0.69 -6.42
C VAL A 180 -3.66 -0.63 -5.14
N TYR A 181 -2.45 -1.17 -5.17
CA TYR A 181 -1.55 -1.11 -4.04
C TYR A 181 -0.56 0.05 -4.15
N ASN A 182 -0.38 0.81 -3.07
CA ASN A 182 0.79 1.68 -2.87
C ASN A 182 1.80 0.94 -1.97
N VAL A 183 2.74 0.23 -2.58
CA VAL A 183 3.44 -0.87 -1.93
C VAL A 183 4.96 -0.74 -1.93
N ARG A 184 5.56 -1.05 -0.79
CA ARG A 184 6.98 -1.45 -0.70
C ARG A 184 7.11 -2.85 -0.12
N TRP A 185 6.28 -3.13 0.89
CA TRP A 185 6.24 -4.37 1.64
C TRP A 185 4.84 -4.98 1.55
N LEU A 186 4.78 -6.31 1.55
CA LEU A 186 3.55 -7.10 1.65
C LEU A 186 3.61 -7.82 3.00
N LEU A 187 2.81 -7.41 3.97
CA LEU A 187 2.69 -7.99 5.32
C LEU A 187 4.04 -8.43 5.98
N ILE A 188 4.56 -9.62 5.65
CA ILE A 188 5.78 -10.23 6.22
C ILE A 188 6.88 -10.47 5.17
N MET A 189 6.65 -10.11 3.90
CA MET A 189 7.61 -10.25 2.81
C MET A 189 7.72 -8.98 1.95
N GLU A 190 8.71 -9.01 1.07
CA GLU A 190 8.88 -7.98 0.06
C GLU A 190 7.86 -8.17 -1.06
N ALA A 191 7.23 -7.10 -1.53
CA ALA A 191 6.07 -7.24 -2.39
C ALA A 191 6.37 -7.88 -3.74
N HIS A 192 7.54 -7.56 -4.29
CA HIS A 192 7.98 -8.13 -5.55
C HIS A 192 8.29 -9.63 -5.43
N LEU A 193 8.75 -10.11 -4.26
CA LEU A 193 8.97 -11.54 -3.97
C LEU A 193 7.65 -12.36 -3.97
N ALA A 194 6.51 -11.75 -3.68
CA ALA A 194 5.23 -12.45 -3.62
C ALA A 194 4.67 -12.81 -5.00
N ILE A 195 4.88 -11.94 -6.00
CA ILE A 195 4.23 -12.06 -7.30
C ILE A 195 5.20 -12.31 -8.46
N ALA A 196 6.51 -12.19 -8.24
CA ALA A 196 7.51 -12.47 -9.27
C ALA A 196 8.68 -13.32 -8.74
N PRO A 197 9.24 -14.23 -9.56
CA PRO A 197 10.37 -15.06 -9.16
C PRO A 197 11.57 -14.23 -8.70
N SER A 198 12.00 -14.45 -7.47
CA SER A 198 13.14 -13.75 -6.87
C SER A 198 14.11 -14.76 -6.24
N PRO A 199 15.29 -15.02 -6.84
CA PRO A 199 16.23 -16.02 -6.34
C PRO A 199 16.85 -15.62 -4.99
N ILE A 200 16.45 -16.32 -3.92
CA ILE A 200 16.93 -16.08 -2.53
C ILE A 200 18.44 -16.33 -2.37
N SER A 201 19.10 -17.00 -3.33
CA SER A 201 20.55 -17.18 -3.34
C SER A 201 21.34 -15.92 -3.69
N TYR A 202 20.70 -14.95 -4.34
CA TYR A 202 21.29 -13.67 -4.78
C TYR A 202 20.56 -12.47 -4.18
N ILE A 203 19.25 -12.56 -3.97
CA ILE A 203 18.45 -11.47 -3.39
C ILE A 203 18.38 -11.65 -1.88
N PRO A 204 18.96 -10.73 -1.09
CA PRO A 204 18.89 -10.79 0.35
C PRO A 204 17.46 -10.50 0.84
N ILE A 205 16.99 -11.28 1.81
CA ILE A 205 15.78 -10.96 2.56
C ILE A 205 16.01 -9.63 3.27
N THR A 206 15.00 -8.78 3.23
CA THR A 206 15.08 -7.45 3.85
C THR A 206 15.33 -7.59 5.35
N LEU A 207 16.10 -6.66 5.93
CA LEU A 207 16.54 -6.67 7.33
C LEU A 207 17.54 -7.80 7.68
N SER A 208 17.95 -8.62 6.71
CA SER A 208 19.01 -9.63 6.95
C SER A 208 20.41 -9.04 7.17
N GLY A 209 20.62 -7.79 6.71
CA GLY A 209 21.93 -7.12 6.66
C GLY A 209 22.85 -7.63 5.55
N ASN A 210 22.37 -8.51 4.66
CA ASN A 210 23.13 -9.05 3.55
C ASN A 210 23.05 -8.15 2.29
N THR A 211 24.03 -8.28 1.41
CA THR A 211 24.04 -7.69 0.05
C THR A 211 23.83 -8.78 -0.99
N ASP A 212 23.90 -8.45 -2.27
CA ASP A 212 23.91 -9.42 -3.36
C ASP A 212 25.15 -10.33 -3.37
N LYS A 213 26.20 -9.91 -2.68
CA LYS A 213 27.44 -10.68 -2.47
C LYS A 213 27.38 -11.42 -1.14
N MET A 214 26.72 -12.58 -1.15
CA MET A 214 26.63 -13.48 0.00
C MET A 214 27.61 -14.66 -0.09
N THR A 215 28.28 -14.96 1.03
CA THR A 215 28.97 -16.24 1.26
C THR A 215 27.96 -17.39 1.34
N TYR A 216 28.45 -18.63 1.27
CA TYR A 216 27.59 -19.82 1.40
C TYR A 216 26.74 -19.79 2.69
N LEU A 217 27.36 -19.50 3.84
CA LEU A 217 26.63 -19.44 5.12
C LEU A 217 25.60 -18.30 5.17
N GLN A 218 25.92 -17.15 4.57
CA GLN A 218 24.95 -16.05 4.46
C GLN A 218 23.75 -16.44 3.59
N ARG A 219 23.96 -17.20 2.50
CA ARG A 219 22.87 -17.73 1.67
C ARG A 219 22.00 -18.72 2.43
N VAL A 220 22.60 -19.60 3.23
CA VAL A 220 21.84 -20.52 4.12
C VAL A 220 21.01 -19.73 5.12
N LYS A 221 21.60 -18.73 5.80
CA LYS A 221 20.85 -17.83 6.70
C LYS A 221 19.71 -17.11 5.97
N ASN A 222 19.96 -16.63 4.74
CA ASN A 222 18.97 -15.93 3.93
C ASN A 222 17.78 -16.83 3.57
N MET A 223 18.06 -18.10 3.20
CA MET A 223 17.04 -19.10 2.96
C MET A 223 16.23 -19.42 4.23
N MET A 224 16.88 -19.53 5.40
CA MET A 224 16.17 -19.74 6.66
C MET A 224 15.23 -18.59 7.00
N LEU A 225 15.67 -17.34 6.82
CA LEU A 225 14.82 -16.15 6.99
C LEU A 225 13.60 -16.18 6.05
N HIS A 226 13.81 -16.54 4.79
CA HIS A 226 12.73 -16.70 3.82
C HIS A 226 11.70 -17.74 4.28
N ILE A 227 12.16 -18.93 4.70
CA ILE A 227 11.26 -19.98 5.19
C ILE A 227 10.46 -19.50 6.40
N ILE A 228 11.11 -18.80 7.34
CA ILE A 228 10.41 -18.26 8.52
C ILE A 228 9.33 -17.26 8.11
N SER A 229 9.63 -16.34 7.19
CA SER A 229 8.63 -15.40 6.68
C SER A 229 7.44 -16.09 6.00
N GLN A 230 7.69 -17.19 5.27
CA GLN A 230 6.63 -17.97 4.62
C GLN A 230 5.78 -18.73 5.65
N VAL A 231 6.40 -19.29 6.67
CA VAL A 231 5.70 -19.95 7.78
C VAL A 231 4.84 -18.94 8.54
N GLN A 232 5.39 -17.77 8.85
CA GLN A 232 4.63 -16.68 9.49
C GLN A 232 3.42 -16.26 8.65
N ASN A 233 3.60 -16.06 7.35
CA ASN A 233 2.50 -15.71 6.45
C ASN A 233 1.42 -16.81 6.40
N ASN A 234 1.83 -18.06 6.26
CA ASN A 234 0.89 -19.18 6.15
C ASN A 234 0.15 -19.51 7.45
N ILE A 235 0.79 -19.34 8.62
CA ILE A 235 0.19 -19.73 9.90
C ILE A 235 -0.55 -18.57 10.55
N ILE A 236 0.02 -17.35 10.53
CA ILE A 236 -0.53 -16.21 11.28
C ILE A 236 -1.53 -15.46 10.40
N ILE A 237 -1.05 -14.96 9.27
CA ILE A 237 -1.82 -14.07 8.41
C ILE A 237 -3.00 -14.81 7.83
N ARG A 238 -2.76 -16.01 7.27
CA ARG A 238 -3.85 -16.81 6.70
C ARG A 238 -4.90 -17.14 7.76
N ASP A 239 -4.53 -17.60 8.95
CA ASP A 239 -5.51 -17.97 10.00
C ASP A 239 -6.40 -16.79 10.42
N ILE A 240 -5.85 -15.57 10.49
CA ILE A 240 -6.60 -14.38 10.89
C ILE A 240 -7.52 -13.92 9.76
N TYR A 241 -6.96 -13.64 8.58
CA TYR A 241 -7.72 -12.99 7.50
C TYR A 241 -8.62 -13.96 6.74
N GLN A 242 -8.28 -15.25 6.67
CA GLN A 242 -9.16 -16.25 6.06
C GLN A 242 -10.51 -16.34 6.78
N LYS A 243 -10.53 -16.24 8.12
CA LYS A 243 -11.78 -16.20 8.91
C LYS A 243 -12.65 -15.00 8.54
N VAL A 244 -12.04 -13.86 8.29
CA VAL A 244 -12.74 -12.64 7.84
C VAL A 244 -13.29 -12.84 6.42
N CYS A 245 -12.49 -13.40 5.51
CA CYS A 245 -12.94 -13.74 4.16
C CYS A 245 -14.12 -14.71 4.17
N GLU A 246 -14.04 -15.82 4.89
CA GLU A 246 -15.10 -16.82 4.96
C GLU A 246 -16.40 -16.22 5.51
N LYS A 247 -16.30 -15.37 6.54
CA LYS A 247 -17.46 -14.74 7.17
C LYS A 247 -18.17 -13.74 6.25
N TYR A 248 -17.44 -12.94 5.47
CA TYR A 248 -18.01 -11.78 4.76
C TYR A 248 -17.97 -11.86 3.22
N LEU A 249 -17.04 -12.64 2.66
CA LEU A 249 -16.86 -12.83 1.21
C LEU A 249 -17.32 -14.22 0.74
N GLY A 250 -17.50 -15.16 1.66
CA GLY A 250 -17.95 -16.53 1.40
C GLY A 250 -16.82 -17.57 1.42
N PRO A 251 -17.18 -18.87 1.43
CA PRO A 251 -16.24 -19.97 1.65
C PRO A 251 -15.24 -20.20 0.50
N ASP A 252 -15.56 -19.75 -0.71
CA ASP A 252 -14.71 -19.94 -1.89
C ASP A 252 -13.59 -18.89 -2.00
N CYS A 253 -13.51 -17.94 -1.06
CA CYS A 253 -12.52 -16.88 -1.07
C CYS A 253 -11.26 -17.31 -0.31
N ASP A 254 -10.18 -17.60 -1.04
CA ASP A 254 -8.84 -17.78 -0.44
C ASP A 254 -8.15 -16.42 -0.26
N TYR A 255 -7.79 -16.09 0.98
CA TYR A 255 -7.17 -14.82 1.31
C TYR A 255 -5.81 -14.62 0.63
N TYR A 256 -5.01 -15.69 0.48
CA TYR A 256 -3.70 -15.56 -0.16
C TYR A 256 -3.84 -15.20 -1.63
N GLN A 257 -4.75 -15.85 -2.36
CA GLN A 257 -5.07 -15.48 -3.75
C GLN A 257 -5.57 -14.04 -3.82
N LEU A 258 -6.49 -13.66 -2.92
CA LEU A 258 -7.02 -12.30 -2.88
C LEU A 258 -5.93 -11.24 -2.65
N MET A 259 -4.92 -11.54 -1.82
CA MET A 259 -3.80 -10.65 -1.54
C MET A 259 -2.93 -10.40 -2.78
N ILE A 260 -2.64 -11.43 -3.58
CA ILE A 260 -1.76 -11.34 -4.75
C ILE A 260 -2.48 -10.88 -6.03
N ASP A 261 -3.82 -10.98 -6.07
CA ASP A 261 -4.68 -10.65 -7.21
C ASP A 261 -5.06 -9.16 -7.25
N ALA A 262 -4.08 -8.27 -7.07
CA ALA A 262 -4.29 -6.83 -7.26
C ALA A 262 -4.10 -6.40 -8.72
N ASP A 263 -4.96 -5.51 -9.19
CA ASP A 263 -4.96 -5.00 -10.56
C ASP A 263 -3.69 -4.22 -10.88
N ILE A 264 -3.20 -3.39 -9.94
CA ILE A 264 -2.00 -2.56 -10.11
C ILE A 264 -1.16 -2.54 -8.82
N TRP A 265 0.14 -2.74 -8.98
CA TRP A 265 1.14 -2.66 -7.92
C TRP A 265 1.99 -1.39 -8.11
N LEU A 266 1.68 -0.32 -7.38
CA LEU A 266 2.48 0.90 -7.36
C LEU A 266 3.66 0.73 -6.41
N LEU A 267 4.79 0.27 -6.93
CA LEU A 267 6.03 0.02 -6.19
C LEU A 267 6.70 1.33 -5.80
N ARG A 268 6.95 1.51 -4.50
CA ARG A 268 7.68 2.67 -3.93
C ARG A 268 9.20 2.53 -4.06
N THR A 269 9.67 1.91 -5.14
CA THR A 269 11.08 1.75 -5.47
C THR A 269 11.26 1.89 -6.97
N ASP A 270 12.46 2.25 -7.40
CA ASP A 270 12.86 2.19 -8.79
C ASP A 270 13.75 0.98 -9.03
N PHE A 271 13.77 0.46 -10.26
CA PHE A 271 14.63 -0.65 -10.66
C PHE A 271 16.12 -0.32 -10.51
N VAL A 272 16.49 0.96 -10.55
CA VAL A 272 17.87 1.42 -10.30
C VAL A 272 18.33 1.17 -8.86
N PHE A 273 17.40 1.13 -7.90
CA PHE A 273 17.68 0.91 -6.48
C PHE A 273 17.38 -0.50 -5.99
N ASP A 274 16.99 -1.40 -6.89
CA ASP A 274 16.64 -2.77 -6.56
C ASP A 274 17.54 -3.78 -7.29
N TYR A 275 17.53 -5.02 -6.84
CA TYR A 275 18.31 -6.09 -7.47
C TYR A 275 17.70 -6.47 -8.82
N PRO A 276 18.50 -6.87 -9.82
CA PRO A 276 17.99 -7.28 -11.13
C PRO A 276 17.14 -8.55 -11.01
N ARG A 277 15.84 -8.45 -11.31
CA ARG A 277 14.87 -9.55 -11.31
C ARG A 277 13.67 -9.26 -12.23
N PRO A 278 12.91 -10.28 -12.67
CA PRO A 278 11.78 -10.09 -13.59
C PRO A 278 10.61 -9.34 -12.94
N THR A 279 10.08 -8.31 -13.58
CA THR A 279 8.91 -7.54 -13.10
C THR A 279 7.64 -7.97 -13.82
N MET A 280 6.51 -8.01 -13.11
CA MET A 280 5.20 -8.29 -13.71
C MET A 280 4.65 -7.07 -14.44
N PRO A 281 3.85 -7.22 -15.53
CA PRO A 281 3.34 -6.09 -16.31
C PRO A 281 2.46 -5.10 -15.54
N ASN A 282 1.81 -5.55 -14.46
CA ASN A 282 0.96 -4.74 -13.60
C ASN A 282 1.73 -4.05 -12.45
N MET A 283 3.07 -4.16 -12.42
CA MET A 283 3.92 -3.41 -11.50
C MET A 283 4.38 -2.08 -12.13
N LEU A 284 4.09 -0.98 -11.46
CA LEU A 284 4.50 0.36 -11.87
C LEU A 284 5.35 0.98 -10.76
N THR A 285 6.51 1.54 -11.12
CA THR A 285 7.38 2.21 -10.14
C THR A 285 6.92 3.66 -9.93
N LEU A 286 6.74 4.06 -8.67
CA LEU A 286 6.55 5.44 -8.28
C LEU A 286 7.90 6.02 -7.84
N ILE A 287 8.41 6.97 -8.62
CA ILE A 287 9.59 7.74 -8.27
C ILE A 287 9.11 8.93 -7.42
N PRO A 288 9.42 8.99 -6.11
CA PRO A 288 9.21 10.21 -5.35
C PRO A 288 10.12 11.27 -5.95
N ASN A 289 9.60 12.49 -6.16
CA ASN A 289 10.40 13.58 -6.70
C ASN A 289 11.66 13.77 -5.84
N THR A 290 12.81 14.13 -6.40
CA THR A 290 14.13 14.06 -5.73
C THR A 290 14.26 14.80 -4.40
N LYS A 291 13.35 15.73 -4.08
CA LYS A 291 13.22 16.37 -2.75
C LYS A 291 12.58 15.46 -1.69
N GLU A 292 11.66 14.59 -2.08
CA GLU A 292 10.90 13.67 -1.23
C GLU A 292 11.67 12.38 -0.92
N ILE A 293 12.60 11.98 -1.79
CA ILE A 293 13.53 10.86 -1.55
C ILE A 293 14.30 11.07 -0.25
N LYS A 294 14.69 12.31 0.07
CA LYS A 294 15.36 12.64 1.34
C LYS A 294 14.45 12.40 2.54
N VAL A 295 13.16 12.74 2.46
CA VAL A 295 12.21 12.58 3.57
C VAL A 295 11.83 11.11 3.75
N SER A 296 11.57 10.38 2.66
CA SER A 296 11.21 8.97 2.73
C SER A 296 12.38 8.08 3.16
N LEU A 297 13.62 8.37 2.72
CA LEU A 297 14.80 7.71 3.31
C LEU A 297 14.98 8.13 4.77
N PHE A 298 14.86 9.42 5.12
CA PHE A 298 15.11 9.86 6.50
C PHE A 298 14.12 9.26 7.49
N VAL A 299 12.82 9.18 7.16
CA VAL A 299 11.81 8.54 8.01
C VAL A 299 12.01 7.02 8.10
N MET A 300 12.44 6.37 7.01
CA MET A 300 12.67 4.92 6.97
C MET A 300 14.00 4.51 7.64
N PHE A 301 15.05 5.34 7.56
CA PHE A 301 16.32 5.16 8.28
C PHE A 301 16.18 5.48 9.78
N SER A 302 15.29 6.40 10.16
CA SER A 302 15.07 6.77 11.57
C SER A 302 14.49 5.63 12.42
N PHE A 303 13.87 4.62 11.80
CA PHE A 303 13.37 3.42 12.49
C PHE A 303 14.30 2.22 12.45
N VAL A 304 15.34 2.20 11.60
CA VAL A 304 16.08 0.95 11.31
C VAL A 304 17.61 1.07 11.36
N CYS A 305 18.23 2.26 11.38
CA CYS A 305 19.70 2.33 11.36
C CYS A 305 20.27 3.61 11.98
N LEU A 306 20.65 3.54 13.25
CA LEU A 306 21.83 4.23 13.78
C LEU A 306 22.54 3.27 14.75
N PRO A 307 23.79 2.85 14.43
CA PRO A 307 24.90 3.79 14.62
C PRO A 307 25.99 3.83 13.53
N ARG A 308 26.39 5.08 13.24
CA ARG A 308 27.73 5.63 12.99
C ARG A 308 28.73 5.00 11.98
N HIS A 309 29.20 5.93 11.14
CA HIS A 309 30.49 6.05 10.45
C HIS A 309 30.72 5.28 9.14
N ARG A 310 30.29 5.89 8.03
CA ARG A 310 31.19 6.50 7.02
C ARG A 310 30.33 7.29 6.03
N LEU A 311 30.19 8.58 6.32
CA LEU A 311 29.63 9.59 5.44
C LEU A 311 30.72 9.97 4.42
N TRP A 312 30.36 9.85 3.13
CA TRP A 312 30.79 10.69 2.01
C TRP A 312 32.31 10.91 1.78
N CYS A 313 32.84 10.23 0.77
CA CYS A 313 33.53 10.89 -0.35
C CYS A 313 32.69 10.66 -1.60
#